data_AF-A0A0C3F695-F1
#
_entry.id   AF-A0A0C3F695-F1
#
_cell.length_a   1.000
_cell.length_b   1.000
_cell.length_c   1.000
_cell.angle_alpha   90.00
_cell.angle_beta   90.00
_cell.angle_gamma   90.00
#
_symmetry.space_group_name_H-M   'P 1'
#
loop_
_entity.id
_entity.type
_entity.pdbx_description
1 polymer ?
#
loop_
_entity_poly.entity_id
_entity_poly.type
_entity_poly.pdbx_seq_one_letter_code
_entity_poly.pdbx_strand_id
1 'polypeptide(L)'
;MDLYDYDVIPRYPGHILVQKIDMNLDRANKENLECFLQIEAPDTPRPPPDNDEPGLLPDPSKLSAEAMFRATATNDLAPGYKSIGDFYDDLKKGLKQLPDSAFAHNKDEQFSGLDFFDDQMVVITDQASALNALDTIIEQGEGNVAVPDSHYAVFVKLYLNREGWAQLKVPTNPQTKDYKGHSDKDLVYKLSLVFDAGFCYLLQTIQRIWKTDRTANKIVLRLLLLRNVHAIMTNVLTPVANILVRQRLDNDKNRVAAPCFNYYPLKDDGKPENPLSPRELYTRLCQLVANAILASPTDDMKESLSQMRDYIRDKIRPEP
;
A
#
# COMPACT_ATOMS: atom_id res chain seq x y z
N MET A 1 -10.29 14.83 -2.60
CA MET A 1 -9.91 13.67 -3.42
C MET A 1 -10.29 12.43 -2.64
N ASP A 2 -11.06 11.54 -3.25
CA ASP A 2 -11.52 10.30 -2.61
C ASP A 2 -10.53 9.18 -2.91
N LEU A 3 -10.21 8.34 -1.92
CA LEU A 3 -9.23 7.24 -2.09
C LEU A 3 -9.80 6.10 -2.93
N TYR A 4 -11.11 5.86 -2.81
CA TYR A 4 -11.84 4.95 -3.69
C TYR A 4 -12.43 5.72 -4.87
N ASP A 5 -11.56 6.06 -5.80
CA ASP A 5 -11.88 6.70 -7.06
C ASP A 5 -11.07 6.02 -8.16
N TYR A 6 -11.68 5.79 -9.33
CA TYR A 6 -11.03 5.10 -10.43
C TYR A 6 -9.74 5.80 -10.89
N ASP A 7 -9.68 7.13 -10.79
CA ASP A 7 -8.54 7.95 -11.19
C ASP A 7 -7.46 8.07 -10.11
N VAL A 8 -7.76 7.60 -8.89
CA VAL A 8 -6.85 7.64 -7.74
C VAL A 8 -6.25 6.27 -7.43
N ILE A 9 -7.01 5.19 -7.65
CA ILE A 9 -6.51 3.83 -7.42
C ILE A 9 -5.30 3.56 -8.31
N PRO A 10 -4.22 2.95 -7.76
CA PRO A 10 -3.04 2.61 -8.54
C PRO A 10 -3.36 1.79 -9.79
N ARG A 11 -2.73 2.14 -10.91
CA ARG A 11 -2.84 1.40 -12.18
C ARG A 11 -1.47 0.87 -12.58
N TYR A 12 -1.44 -0.33 -13.12
CA TYR A 12 -0.22 -1.02 -13.54
C TYR A 12 -0.34 -1.54 -14.98
N PRO A 13 0.68 -1.35 -15.85
CA PRO A 13 1.84 -0.49 -15.61
C PRO A 13 1.39 0.97 -15.37
N GLY A 14 2.12 1.65 -14.52
CA GLY A 14 1.83 3.02 -14.11
C GLY A 14 3.11 3.82 -13.95
N HIS A 15 2.95 5.04 -13.49
CA HIS A 15 4.09 5.86 -13.16
C HIS A 15 3.80 6.63 -11.88
N ILE A 16 4.83 6.80 -11.06
CA ILE A 16 4.79 7.70 -9.90
C ILE A 16 5.70 8.89 -10.18
N LEU A 17 5.58 9.94 -9.36
CA LEU A 17 6.49 11.09 -9.38
C LEU A 17 6.47 11.78 -10.75
N VAL A 18 5.28 12.25 -11.14
CA VAL A 18 5.00 12.95 -12.41
C VAL A 18 5.58 12.22 -13.64
N GLN A 19 5.29 10.93 -13.73
CA GLN A 19 5.62 10.08 -14.88
C GLN A 19 7.10 9.71 -15.05
N LYS A 20 7.91 9.78 -14.00
CA LYS A 20 9.36 9.55 -14.12
C LYS A 20 9.86 8.21 -13.64
N ILE A 21 9.14 7.57 -12.74
CA ILE A 21 9.46 6.21 -12.31
C ILE A 21 8.37 5.28 -12.82
N ASP A 22 8.76 4.40 -13.74
CA ASP A 22 7.91 3.32 -14.24
C ASP A 22 7.62 2.35 -13.12
N MET A 23 6.34 2.16 -12.82
CA MET A 23 5.89 1.22 -11.80
C MET A 23 5.20 0.02 -12.45
N ASN A 24 5.73 -1.16 -12.14
CA ASN A 24 5.09 -2.43 -12.45
C ASN A 24 4.72 -3.14 -11.16
N LEU A 25 3.59 -3.83 -11.18
CA LEU A 25 3.23 -4.79 -10.15
C LEU A 25 3.84 -6.16 -10.53
N ASP A 26 4.92 -6.55 -9.88
CA ASP A 26 5.61 -7.82 -10.14
C ASP A 26 6.13 -8.43 -8.82
N ARG A 27 6.74 -9.61 -8.91
CA ARG A 27 7.52 -10.22 -7.83
C ARG A 27 8.68 -9.31 -7.40
N ALA A 28 9.28 -9.64 -6.26
CA ALA A 28 10.46 -8.96 -5.73
C ALA A 28 11.75 -9.34 -6.49
N ASN A 29 11.77 -9.17 -7.83
CA ASN A 29 12.96 -9.34 -8.67
C ASN A 29 13.90 -8.11 -8.58
N LYS A 30 15.05 -8.19 -9.26
CA LYS A 30 16.05 -7.11 -9.29
C LYS A 30 15.40 -5.78 -9.72
N GLU A 31 14.66 -5.81 -10.83
CA GLU A 31 14.08 -4.61 -11.45
C GLU A 31 13.05 -3.92 -10.55
N ASN A 32 12.19 -4.70 -9.88
CA ASN A 32 11.18 -4.14 -8.99
C ASN A 32 11.79 -3.60 -7.69
N LEU A 33 12.83 -4.26 -7.16
CA LEU A 33 13.57 -3.73 -6.01
C LEU A 33 14.36 -2.46 -6.35
N GLU A 34 14.93 -2.37 -7.55
CA GLU A 34 15.56 -1.14 -8.05
C GLU A 34 14.56 0.02 -8.19
N CYS A 35 13.31 -0.27 -8.55
CA CYS A 35 12.24 0.73 -8.57
C CYS A 35 11.96 1.29 -7.16
N PHE A 36 11.79 0.43 -6.15
CA PHE A 36 11.62 0.89 -4.77
C PHE A 36 12.83 1.66 -4.23
N LEU A 37 14.05 1.23 -4.58
CA LEU A 37 15.27 1.97 -4.24
C LEU A 37 15.28 3.38 -4.86
N GLN A 38 14.82 3.53 -6.11
CA GLN A 38 14.73 4.83 -6.77
C GLN A 38 13.69 5.74 -6.11
N ILE A 39 12.55 5.18 -5.70
CA ILE A 39 11.48 5.95 -5.05
C ILE A 39 11.96 6.55 -3.72
N GLU A 40 12.68 5.76 -2.92
CA GLU A 40 13.10 6.13 -1.56
C GLU A 40 14.53 6.70 -1.51
N ALA A 41 15.21 6.89 -2.64
CA ALA A 41 16.59 7.37 -2.66
C ALA A 41 16.69 8.84 -2.18
N PRO A 42 17.64 9.18 -1.30
CA PRO A 42 17.89 10.57 -0.90
C PRO A 42 18.54 11.39 -2.04
N ASP A 43 18.24 12.70 -2.17
CA ASP A 43 18.90 13.59 -3.16
C ASP A 43 20.40 13.76 -2.86
N THR A 44 20.74 13.88 -1.58
CA THR A 44 22.14 13.92 -1.13
C THR A 44 22.36 12.87 -0.05
N PRO A 45 23.44 12.06 -0.15
CA PRO A 45 23.85 11.21 0.97
C PRO A 45 24.09 12.12 2.17
N ARG A 46 23.21 12.04 3.19
CA ARG A 46 23.43 12.81 4.42
C ARG A 46 24.72 12.30 5.07
N PRO A 47 25.69 13.18 5.37
CA PRO A 47 26.93 12.74 5.99
C PRO A 47 26.61 12.06 7.33
N PRO A 48 27.36 11.01 7.70
CA PRO A 48 27.27 10.48 9.04
C PRO A 48 27.60 11.58 10.06
N PRO A 49 26.86 11.68 11.19
CA PRO A 49 27.27 12.54 12.29
C PRO A 49 28.69 12.15 12.72
N ASP A 50 29.48 13.14 13.12
CA ASP A 50 30.92 13.01 13.42
C ASP A 50 31.24 11.99 14.54
N ASN A 51 30.24 11.45 15.23
CA ASN A 51 30.38 10.51 16.32
C ASN A 51 29.25 9.46 16.25
N ASP A 52 29.51 8.27 15.66
CA ASP A 52 29.05 6.95 16.14
C ASP A 52 29.22 5.85 15.07
N GLU A 53 29.16 4.60 15.54
CA GLU A 53 29.88 3.41 15.07
C GLU A 53 29.75 3.01 13.58
N PRO A 54 30.86 2.54 12.96
CA PRO A 54 30.85 1.94 11.63
C PRO A 54 30.15 0.57 11.65
N GLY A 55 28.86 0.50 11.34
CA GLY A 55 28.23 -0.82 11.17
C GLY A 55 26.73 -0.93 10.90
N LEU A 56 25.92 0.12 11.09
CA LEU A 56 24.46 -0.05 11.09
C LEU A 56 23.77 0.11 9.71
N LEU A 57 24.37 0.87 8.79
CA LEU A 57 23.82 1.02 7.44
C LEU A 57 24.53 0.08 6.45
N PRO A 58 23.77 -0.65 5.61
CA PRO A 58 24.37 -1.45 4.55
C PRO A 58 25.18 -0.55 3.63
N ASP A 59 26.46 -0.92 3.41
CA ASP A 59 27.39 -0.18 2.57
C ASP A 59 26.84 -0.03 1.13
N PRO A 60 26.43 1.18 0.71
CA PRO A 60 25.85 1.41 -0.62
C PRO A 60 26.84 1.10 -1.74
N SER A 61 28.15 1.05 -1.47
CA SER A 61 29.17 0.67 -2.45
C SER A 61 29.05 -0.79 -2.91
N LYS A 62 28.26 -1.61 -2.20
CA LYS A 62 27.93 -2.98 -2.59
C LYS A 62 26.76 -3.06 -3.58
N LEU A 63 26.06 -1.96 -3.85
CA LEU A 63 25.09 -1.90 -4.93
C LEU A 63 25.82 -2.02 -6.28
N SER A 64 25.19 -2.67 -7.25
CA SER A 64 25.74 -2.68 -8.61
C SER A 64 25.85 -1.25 -9.13
N ALA A 65 26.87 -0.95 -9.95
CA ALA A 65 27.02 0.36 -10.57
C ALA A 65 25.73 0.80 -11.32
N GLU A 66 25.00 -0.16 -11.90
CA GLU A 66 23.68 0.08 -12.50
C GLU A 66 22.60 0.50 -11.50
N ALA A 67 22.54 -0.14 -10.32
CA ALA A 67 21.56 0.18 -9.29
C ALA A 67 21.88 1.53 -8.64
N MET A 68 23.17 1.80 -8.37
CA MET A 68 23.61 3.13 -7.93
C MET A 68 23.31 4.18 -9.00
N PHE A 69 23.63 3.92 -10.27
CA PHE A 69 23.36 4.86 -11.36
C PHE A 69 21.86 5.13 -11.50
N ARG A 70 20.99 4.13 -11.40
CA ARG A 70 19.54 4.35 -11.43
C ARG A 70 19.02 5.10 -10.21
N ALA A 71 19.50 4.77 -9.01
CA ALA A 71 19.13 5.46 -7.78
C ALA A 71 19.62 6.92 -7.73
N THR A 72 20.72 7.24 -8.42
CA THR A 72 21.34 8.58 -8.45
C THR A 72 21.13 9.34 -9.76
N ALA A 73 20.59 8.69 -10.80
CA ALA A 73 20.13 9.33 -12.01
C ALA A 73 18.87 10.10 -11.64
N THR A 74 19.07 11.33 -11.18
CA THR A 74 18.05 12.28 -10.76
C THR A 74 17.16 12.66 -11.94
N ASN A 75 16.20 11.81 -12.23
CA ASN A 75 15.01 12.22 -12.97
C ASN A 75 14.14 12.96 -11.97
N ASP A 76 14.09 14.31 -12.04
CA ASP A 76 13.41 15.11 -11.00
C ASP A 76 11.99 14.55 -10.67
N LEU A 77 11.71 13.92 -9.54
CA LEU A 77 10.40 13.42 -9.09
C LEU A 77 9.13 14.26 -9.42
N ALA A 78 9.25 15.55 -9.68
CA ALA A 78 8.27 16.37 -10.41
C ALA A 78 9.05 17.41 -11.22
N PRO A 79 8.44 18.30 -12.04
CA PRO A 79 9.15 19.48 -12.53
C PRO A 79 9.75 20.28 -11.34
N GLY A 80 11.02 20.03 -10.99
CA GLY A 80 11.77 20.73 -9.95
C GLY A 80 12.14 19.99 -8.64
N TYR A 81 11.82 18.71 -8.41
CA TYR A 81 12.22 17.98 -7.17
C TYR A 81 13.04 16.75 -7.49
N LYS A 82 14.11 16.37 -6.79
CA LYS A 82 14.91 15.18 -7.14
C LYS A 82 14.72 14.00 -6.18
N SER A 83 14.20 14.25 -4.98
CA SER A 83 13.82 13.23 -4.01
C SER A 83 12.49 13.57 -3.29
N ILE A 84 11.94 12.61 -2.55
CA ILE A 84 10.68 12.80 -1.80
C ILE A 84 10.92 13.86 -0.71
N GLY A 85 12.12 13.83 -0.12
CA GLY A 85 12.69 14.81 0.77
C GLY A 85 12.71 16.21 0.17
N ASP A 86 13.18 16.37 -1.08
CA ASP A 86 13.15 17.68 -1.76
C ASP A 86 11.73 18.25 -1.86
N PHE A 87 10.76 17.41 -2.21
CA PHE A 87 9.35 17.81 -2.27
C PHE A 87 8.85 18.27 -0.89
N TYR A 88 9.12 17.50 0.16
CA TYR A 88 8.71 17.85 1.52
C TYR A 88 9.45 19.06 2.07
N ASP A 89 10.71 19.27 1.71
CA ASP A 89 11.47 20.45 2.13
C ASP A 89 10.93 21.73 1.49
N ASP A 90 10.42 21.67 0.26
CA ASP A 90 9.71 22.81 -0.32
C ASP A 90 8.35 23.06 0.36
N LEU A 91 7.61 21.99 0.67
CA LEU A 91 6.39 22.09 1.47
C LEU A 91 6.66 22.75 2.84
N LYS A 92 7.76 22.40 3.52
CA LYS A 92 8.18 23.06 4.78
C LYS A 92 8.37 24.56 4.61
N LYS A 93 8.92 25.04 3.48
CA LYS A 93 9.07 26.49 3.22
C LYS A 93 7.71 27.18 3.16
N GLY A 94 6.72 26.54 2.53
CA GLY A 94 5.34 27.03 2.49
C GLY A 94 4.71 27.06 3.88
N LEU A 95 4.83 25.98 4.65
CA LEU A 95 4.27 25.90 6.01
C LEU A 95 4.84 26.95 6.96
N LYS A 96 6.14 27.27 6.84
CA LYS A 96 6.81 28.32 7.63
C LYS A 96 6.22 29.71 7.45
N GLN A 97 5.51 29.95 6.34
CA GLN A 97 4.87 31.23 6.05
C GLN A 97 3.44 31.34 6.61
N LEU A 98 2.87 30.23 7.08
CA LEU A 98 1.52 30.19 7.64
C LEU A 98 1.54 30.50 9.15
N PRO A 99 0.57 31.27 9.67
CA PRO A 99 0.43 31.49 11.10
C PRO A 99 -0.05 30.23 11.83
N ASP A 100 0.22 30.09 13.13
CA ASP A 100 -0.22 28.93 13.93
C ASP A 100 -1.74 28.70 13.89
N SER A 101 -2.53 29.75 13.71
CA SER A 101 -3.98 29.64 13.53
C SER A 101 -4.40 28.78 12.34
N ALA A 102 -3.54 28.59 11.34
CA ALA A 102 -3.78 27.70 10.20
C ALA A 102 -3.77 26.21 10.61
N PHE A 103 -3.19 25.86 11.75
CA PHE A 103 -3.01 24.48 12.24
C PHE A 103 -3.94 24.13 13.41
N ALA A 104 -4.74 25.09 13.90
CA ALA A 104 -5.55 24.94 15.10
C ALA A 104 -6.85 24.12 14.89
N HIS A 105 -7.13 23.68 13.67
CA HIS A 105 -8.40 23.02 13.31
C HIS A 105 -8.26 21.50 13.21
N ASN A 106 -9.38 20.79 13.41
CA ASN A 106 -9.55 19.37 13.11
C ASN A 106 -8.61 18.39 13.85
N LYS A 107 -8.02 18.77 14.99
CA LYS A 107 -7.19 17.87 15.83
C LYS A 107 -7.86 16.52 16.13
N ASP A 108 -9.18 16.54 16.28
CA ASP A 108 -9.98 15.36 16.63
C ASP A 108 -10.21 14.44 15.41
N GLU A 109 -10.00 14.91 14.18
CA GLU A 109 -10.08 14.11 12.94
C GLU A 109 -8.74 13.43 12.60
N GLN A 110 -7.63 14.02 13.02
CA GLN A 110 -6.27 13.55 12.72
C GLN A 110 -5.97 12.21 13.36
N PHE A 111 -5.12 11.39 12.72
CA PHE A 111 -4.55 10.20 13.37
C PHE A 111 -3.61 10.57 14.52
N SER A 112 -3.50 9.69 15.51
CA SER A 112 -2.57 9.85 16.62
C SER A 112 -2.04 8.49 17.06
N GLY A 113 -1.06 8.50 17.96
CA GLY A 113 -0.52 7.27 18.53
C GLY A 113 -1.55 6.38 19.25
N LEU A 114 -2.69 6.93 19.66
CA LEU A 114 -3.79 6.12 20.22
C LEU A 114 -4.46 5.22 19.18
N ASP A 115 -4.41 5.58 17.89
CA ASP A 115 -5.03 4.81 16.82
C ASP A 115 -4.14 3.64 16.35
N PHE A 116 -2.81 3.78 16.45
CA PHE A 116 -1.83 2.83 15.88
C PHE A 116 -0.73 2.34 16.85
N PHE A 117 -0.80 2.69 18.14
CA PHE A 117 0.18 2.34 19.17
C PHE A 117 1.61 2.80 18.87
N ASP A 118 1.74 3.96 18.23
CA ASP A 118 3.02 4.51 17.75
C ASP A 118 3.17 5.97 18.20
N ASP A 119 4.26 6.29 18.89
CA ASP A 119 4.57 7.65 19.35
C ASP A 119 5.03 8.58 18.21
N GLN A 120 5.33 8.02 17.03
CA GLN A 120 5.73 8.76 15.84
C GLN A 120 4.55 9.40 15.08
N MET A 121 3.30 9.08 15.46
CA MET A 121 2.10 9.70 14.89
C MET A 121 1.80 11.07 15.53
N VAL A 122 2.30 12.12 14.89
CA VAL A 122 2.18 13.51 15.35
C VAL A 122 0.81 14.11 15.02
N VAL A 123 0.08 14.54 16.05
CA VAL A 123 -1.08 15.41 15.87
C VAL A 123 -0.60 16.84 15.67
N ILE A 124 -0.97 17.43 14.54
CA ILE A 124 -0.62 18.79 14.16
C ILE A 124 -1.54 19.77 14.88
N THR A 125 -0.97 20.62 15.72
CA THR A 125 -1.67 21.66 16.47
C THR A 125 -1.10 23.06 16.26
N ASP A 126 0.08 23.14 15.65
CA ASP A 126 0.87 24.35 15.42
C ASP A 126 1.86 24.12 14.27
N GLN A 127 2.59 25.17 13.87
CA GLN A 127 3.59 25.06 12.81
C GLN A 127 4.71 24.07 13.17
N ALA A 128 5.13 24.03 14.45
CA ALA A 128 6.24 23.18 14.89
C ALA A 128 5.91 21.68 14.74
N SER A 129 4.74 21.25 15.19
CA SER A 129 4.23 19.88 15.04
C SER A 129 4.01 19.50 13.57
N ALA A 130 3.58 20.44 12.72
CA ALA A 130 3.48 20.21 11.28
C ALA A 130 4.86 19.95 10.64
N LEU A 131 5.87 20.76 10.98
CA LEU A 131 7.23 20.57 10.50
C LEU A 131 7.83 19.25 11.00
N ASN A 132 7.62 18.91 12.27
CA ASN A 132 8.07 17.64 12.84
C ASN A 132 7.44 16.43 12.13
N ALA A 133 6.14 16.49 11.80
CA ALA A 133 5.48 15.43 11.04
C ALA A 133 6.11 15.24 9.65
N LEU A 134 6.51 16.33 8.98
CA LEU A 134 7.22 16.25 7.70
C LEU A 134 8.64 15.70 7.87
N ASP A 135 9.35 16.07 8.93
CA ASP A 135 10.66 15.49 9.23
C ASP A 135 10.55 13.98 9.43
N THR A 136 9.56 13.50 10.20
CA THR A 136 9.31 12.05 10.37
C THR A 136 9.09 11.32 9.05
N ILE A 137 8.31 11.87 8.11
CA ILE A 137 8.07 11.24 6.80
C ILE A 137 9.39 11.09 6.02
N ILE A 138 10.21 12.14 5.97
CA ILE A 138 11.49 12.11 5.25
C ILE A 138 12.44 11.10 5.90
N GLU A 139 12.52 11.09 7.23
CA GLU A 139 13.40 10.21 7.99
C GLU A 139 13.00 8.74 7.88
N GLN A 140 11.70 8.43 7.86
CA GLN A 140 11.21 7.06 7.66
C GLN A 140 11.40 6.58 6.22
N GLY A 141 11.24 7.45 5.21
CA GLY A 141 11.41 7.11 3.80
C GLY A 141 12.89 6.99 3.40
N GLU A 142 13.57 8.13 3.29
CA GLU A 142 14.93 8.23 2.76
C GLU A 142 16.01 7.88 3.80
N GLY A 143 15.64 7.96 5.07
CA GLY A 143 16.56 7.75 6.18
C GLY A 143 17.31 8.99 6.62
N ASN A 144 17.87 8.87 7.81
CA ASN A 144 19.01 9.62 8.29
C ASN A 144 19.91 8.63 9.07
N VAL A 145 21.06 9.06 9.58
CA VAL A 145 21.95 8.14 10.32
C VAL A 145 21.35 7.64 11.63
N ALA A 146 20.31 8.31 12.15
CA ALA A 146 19.59 7.92 13.36
C ALA A 146 18.45 6.90 13.11
N VAL A 147 18.06 6.64 11.85
CA VAL A 147 16.96 5.73 11.49
C VAL A 147 17.50 4.53 10.67
N PRO A 148 18.02 3.48 11.34
CA PRO A 148 18.63 2.31 10.69
C PRO A 148 17.64 1.45 9.90
N ASP A 149 16.34 1.69 10.08
CA ASP A 149 15.24 0.96 9.44
C ASP A 149 14.36 1.87 8.57
N SER A 150 14.96 2.90 7.95
CA SER A 150 14.30 3.65 6.88
C SER A 150 13.94 2.76 5.70
N HIS A 151 12.94 3.16 4.91
CA HIS A 151 12.50 2.40 3.75
C HIS A 151 13.66 2.18 2.78
N TYR A 152 14.47 3.21 2.50
CA TYR A 152 15.66 3.07 1.66
C TYR A 152 16.62 2.02 2.20
N ALA A 153 16.97 2.07 3.49
CA ALA A 153 17.86 1.08 4.11
C ALA A 153 17.28 -0.34 4.06
N VAL A 154 15.98 -0.48 4.28
CA VAL A 154 15.26 -1.76 4.15
C VAL A 154 15.35 -2.26 2.71
N PHE A 155 15.06 -1.44 1.70
CA PHE A 155 15.15 -1.83 0.30
C PHE A 155 16.58 -2.16 -0.13
N VAL A 156 17.61 -1.51 0.43
CA VAL A 156 19.01 -1.89 0.21
C VAL A 156 19.28 -3.29 0.79
N LYS A 157 18.86 -3.55 2.04
CA LYS A 157 18.99 -4.89 2.67
C LYS A 157 18.27 -5.95 1.82
N LEU A 158 17.06 -5.67 1.35
CA LEU A 158 16.27 -6.55 0.49
C LEU A 158 16.98 -6.80 -0.86
N TYR A 159 17.47 -5.75 -1.51
CA TYR A 159 18.20 -5.84 -2.77
C TYR A 159 19.46 -6.69 -2.64
N LEU A 160 20.30 -6.46 -1.63
CA LEU A 160 21.54 -7.20 -1.44
C LEU A 160 21.32 -8.69 -1.17
N ASN A 161 20.19 -9.06 -0.55
CA ASN A 161 19.87 -10.46 -0.20
C ASN A 161 18.98 -11.18 -1.23
N ARG A 162 18.61 -10.52 -2.34
CA ARG A 162 17.60 -11.00 -3.30
C ARG A 162 17.91 -12.37 -3.92
N GLU A 163 19.19 -12.73 -4.08
CA GLU A 163 19.62 -13.98 -4.71
C GLU A 163 19.29 -15.23 -3.86
N GLY A 164 19.10 -15.05 -2.55
CA GLY A 164 18.76 -16.15 -1.63
C GLY A 164 17.26 -16.48 -1.55
N TRP A 165 16.38 -15.75 -2.25
CA TRP A 165 14.94 -15.88 -2.06
C TRP A 165 14.28 -16.80 -3.08
N ALA A 166 13.39 -17.66 -2.59
CA ALA A 166 12.49 -18.41 -3.45
C ALA A 166 11.41 -17.47 -4.01
N GLN A 167 11.57 -17.02 -5.26
CA GLN A 167 10.61 -16.15 -5.92
C GLN A 167 9.55 -16.96 -6.66
N LEU A 168 8.28 -16.67 -6.36
CA LEU A 168 7.16 -17.18 -7.15
C LEU A 168 7.12 -16.47 -8.51
N LYS A 169 6.98 -17.24 -9.59
CA LYS A 169 6.78 -16.67 -10.93
C LYS A 169 5.31 -16.25 -11.05
N VAL A 170 5.07 -14.95 -11.08
CA VAL A 170 3.73 -14.36 -11.24
C VAL A 170 3.65 -13.59 -12.54
N PRO A 171 2.44 -13.30 -13.07
CA PRO A 171 2.29 -12.26 -14.09
C PRO A 171 2.81 -10.91 -13.62
N THR A 172 3.50 -10.21 -14.53
CA THR A 172 3.74 -8.77 -14.41
C THR A 172 2.43 -8.04 -14.71
N ASN A 173 2.08 -7.06 -13.88
CA ASN A 173 0.86 -6.25 -13.96
C ASN A 173 -0.42 -7.10 -14.06
N PRO A 174 -0.64 -8.06 -13.14
CA PRO A 174 -1.81 -8.93 -13.19
C PRO A 174 -3.10 -8.10 -13.17
N GLN A 175 -4.02 -8.40 -14.09
CA GLN A 175 -5.36 -7.80 -14.09
C GLN A 175 -6.40 -8.89 -13.87
N THR A 176 -7.45 -8.58 -13.11
CA THR A 176 -8.50 -9.55 -12.79
C THR A 176 -9.14 -10.14 -14.05
N LYS A 177 -9.38 -9.32 -15.09
CA LYS A 177 -9.92 -9.83 -16.37
C LYS A 177 -9.04 -10.90 -17.03
N ASP A 178 -7.73 -10.88 -16.79
CA ASP A 178 -6.78 -11.82 -17.38
C ASP A 178 -6.90 -13.22 -16.77
N TYR A 179 -7.55 -13.33 -15.59
CA TYR A 179 -7.81 -14.61 -14.95
C TYR A 179 -9.15 -15.25 -15.35
N LYS A 180 -10.00 -14.53 -16.10
CA LYS A 180 -11.31 -15.04 -16.52
C LYS A 180 -11.16 -16.24 -17.45
N GLY A 181 -11.80 -17.34 -17.11
CA GLY A 181 -11.74 -18.60 -17.85
C GLY A 181 -10.52 -19.46 -17.53
N HIS A 182 -9.69 -19.06 -16.55
CA HIS A 182 -8.64 -19.93 -16.03
C HIS A 182 -9.24 -20.92 -15.01
N SER A 183 -9.03 -22.22 -15.22
CA SER A 183 -9.56 -23.38 -14.49
C SER A 183 -11.06 -23.70 -14.71
N ASP A 184 -11.42 -24.97 -14.50
CA ASP A 184 -12.77 -25.54 -14.67
C ASP A 184 -13.90 -24.80 -13.90
N LYS A 185 -13.57 -23.93 -12.94
CA LYS A 185 -14.54 -23.15 -12.15
C LYS A 185 -14.20 -21.68 -12.00
N ASP A 186 -13.23 -21.18 -12.76
CA ASP A 186 -12.85 -19.76 -12.73
C ASP A 186 -12.46 -19.28 -11.32
N LEU A 187 -11.80 -20.15 -10.53
CA LEU A 187 -11.47 -19.87 -9.13
C LEU A 187 -10.52 -18.67 -9.02
N VAL A 188 -9.50 -18.61 -9.88
CA VAL A 188 -8.49 -17.54 -9.85
C VAL A 188 -9.15 -16.18 -10.07
N TYR A 189 -10.02 -16.07 -11.07
CA TYR A 189 -10.81 -14.87 -11.33
C TYR A 189 -11.69 -14.47 -10.13
N LYS A 190 -12.37 -15.44 -9.51
CA LYS A 190 -13.21 -15.16 -8.34
C LYS A 190 -12.39 -14.67 -7.15
N LEU A 191 -11.23 -15.27 -6.91
CA LEU A 191 -10.33 -14.83 -5.84
C LEU A 191 -9.77 -13.43 -6.12
N SER A 192 -9.42 -13.10 -7.37
CA SER A 192 -8.92 -11.76 -7.70
C SER A 192 -10.01 -10.70 -7.55
N LEU A 193 -11.28 -11.01 -7.89
CA LEU A 193 -12.42 -10.14 -7.59
C LEU A 193 -12.61 -9.93 -6.08
N VAL A 194 -12.46 -10.97 -5.24
CA VAL A 194 -12.49 -10.81 -3.78
C VAL A 194 -11.39 -9.86 -3.32
N PHE A 195 -10.18 -10.01 -3.87
CA PHE A 195 -9.04 -9.15 -3.53
C PHE A 195 -9.30 -7.69 -3.90
N ASP A 196 -9.72 -7.43 -5.15
CA ASP A 196 -9.98 -6.07 -5.65
C ASP A 196 -11.11 -5.39 -4.88
N ALA A 197 -12.22 -6.10 -4.62
CA ALA A 197 -13.32 -5.58 -3.81
C ALA A 197 -12.90 -5.33 -2.36
N GLY A 198 -12.10 -6.22 -1.77
CA GLY A 198 -11.54 -6.05 -0.43
C GLY A 198 -10.61 -4.84 -0.34
N PHE A 199 -9.78 -4.62 -1.36
CA PHE A 199 -8.87 -3.48 -1.44
C PHE A 199 -9.63 -2.16 -1.60
N CYS A 200 -10.62 -2.13 -2.49
CA CYS A 200 -11.51 -0.96 -2.64
C CYS A 200 -12.27 -0.64 -1.34
N TYR A 201 -12.71 -1.68 -0.61
CA TYR A 201 -13.40 -1.49 0.67
C TYR A 201 -12.46 -0.98 1.77
N LEU A 202 -11.20 -1.41 1.76
CA LEU A 202 -10.15 -0.86 2.61
C LEU A 202 -9.96 0.64 2.35
N LEU A 203 -9.83 1.06 1.09
CA LEU A 203 -9.66 2.47 0.72
C LEU A 203 -10.84 3.34 1.16
N GLN A 204 -12.09 2.87 0.94
CA GLN A 204 -13.27 3.57 1.46
C GLN A 204 -13.25 3.66 2.99
N THR A 205 -12.82 2.60 3.68
CA THR A 205 -12.75 2.59 5.15
C THR A 205 -11.72 3.60 5.66
N ILE A 206 -10.52 3.66 5.08
CA ILE A 206 -9.47 4.64 5.43
C ILE A 206 -9.99 6.08 5.22
N GLN A 207 -10.57 6.37 4.06
CA GLN A 207 -11.10 7.69 3.74
C GLN A 207 -12.18 8.14 4.74
N ARG A 208 -13.00 7.21 5.23
CA ARG A 208 -14.02 7.51 6.24
C ARG A 208 -13.41 7.80 7.60
N ILE A 209 -12.32 7.12 7.98
CA ILE A 209 -11.62 7.42 9.24
C ILE A 209 -11.11 8.86 9.22
N TRP A 210 -10.53 9.30 8.10
CA TRP A 210 -10.09 10.70 7.94
C TRP A 210 -11.21 11.73 8.11
N LYS A 211 -12.47 11.35 7.90
CA LYS A 211 -13.65 12.22 8.04
C LYS A 211 -14.39 12.02 9.38
N THR A 212 -13.89 11.12 10.25
CA THR A 212 -14.55 10.75 11.50
C THR A 212 -13.73 11.21 12.70
N ASP A 213 -14.19 12.30 13.33
CA ASP A 213 -13.56 12.86 14.52
C ASP A 213 -13.66 11.96 15.78
N ARG A 214 -12.89 12.30 16.82
CA ARG A 214 -12.86 11.63 18.13
C ARG A 214 -13.90 12.15 19.13
N THR A 215 -14.93 12.86 18.70
CA THR A 215 -15.97 13.34 19.62
C THR A 215 -16.79 12.17 20.19
N ALA A 216 -17.45 12.39 21.34
CA ALA A 216 -18.15 11.33 22.07
C ALA A 216 -19.20 10.57 21.24
N ASN A 217 -19.84 11.24 20.27
CA ASN A 217 -20.82 10.62 19.37
C ASN A 217 -20.19 9.86 18.18
N LYS A 218 -18.91 10.09 17.86
CA LYS A 218 -18.23 9.46 16.70
C LYS A 218 -17.08 8.53 17.08
N ILE A 219 -16.58 8.55 18.32
CA ILE A 219 -15.45 7.71 18.75
C ILE A 219 -15.72 6.21 18.55
N VAL A 220 -16.94 5.74 18.81
CA VAL A 220 -17.33 4.34 18.59
C VAL A 220 -17.22 3.97 17.10
N LEU A 221 -17.62 4.88 16.22
CA LEU A 221 -17.50 4.74 14.78
C LEU A 221 -16.04 4.68 14.34
N ARG A 222 -15.23 5.64 14.80
CA ARG A 222 -13.79 5.70 14.48
C ARG A 222 -13.07 4.42 14.87
N LEU A 223 -13.30 3.91 16.09
CA LEU A 223 -12.71 2.66 16.58
C LEU A 223 -13.18 1.45 15.75
N LEU A 224 -14.44 1.44 15.33
CA LEU A 224 -14.97 0.40 14.45
C LEU A 224 -14.27 0.43 13.08
N LEU A 225 -14.10 1.60 12.48
CA LEU A 225 -13.42 1.76 11.20
C LEU A 225 -11.94 1.38 11.29
N LEU A 226 -11.22 1.79 12.34
CA LEU A 226 -9.83 1.38 12.59
C LEU A 226 -9.71 -0.14 12.69
N ARG A 227 -10.62 -0.79 13.44
CA ARG A 227 -10.68 -2.25 13.53
C ARG A 227 -10.97 -2.86 12.15
N ASN A 228 -11.86 -2.27 11.36
CA ASN A 228 -12.16 -2.73 10.01
C ASN A 228 -10.91 -2.64 9.10
N VAL A 229 -10.13 -1.56 9.14
CA VAL A 229 -8.88 -1.43 8.37
C VAL A 229 -7.93 -2.59 8.66
N HIS A 230 -7.61 -2.81 9.93
CA HIS A 230 -6.74 -3.92 10.34
C HIS A 230 -7.32 -5.28 9.95
N ALA A 231 -8.63 -5.49 10.19
CA ALA A 231 -9.35 -6.71 9.86
C ALA A 231 -9.30 -7.03 8.36
N ILE A 232 -9.55 -6.06 7.49
CA ILE A 232 -9.53 -6.24 6.04
C ILE A 232 -8.12 -6.62 5.58
N MET A 233 -7.09 -5.90 6.04
CA MET A 233 -5.70 -6.20 5.66
C MET A 233 -5.29 -7.62 6.07
N THR A 234 -5.50 -7.96 7.34
CA THR A 234 -4.95 -9.20 7.94
C THR A 234 -5.80 -10.43 7.70
N ASN A 235 -7.14 -10.30 7.65
CA ASN A 235 -8.05 -11.44 7.59
C ASN A 235 -8.77 -11.58 6.23
N VAL A 236 -8.62 -10.60 5.32
CA VAL A 236 -9.19 -10.68 3.96
C VAL A 236 -8.07 -10.63 2.91
N LEU A 237 -7.34 -9.53 2.80
CA LEU A 237 -6.35 -9.34 1.73
C LEU A 237 -5.20 -10.34 1.82
N THR A 238 -4.57 -10.48 2.99
CA THR A 238 -3.45 -11.42 3.16
C THR A 238 -3.84 -12.87 2.87
N PRO A 239 -4.93 -13.43 3.43
CA PRO A 239 -5.29 -14.81 3.14
C PRO A 239 -5.73 -15.02 1.69
N VAL A 240 -6.45 -14.08 1.05
CA VAL A 240 -6.78 -14.19 -0.38
C VAL A 240 -5.52 -14.17 -1.24
N ALA A 241 -4.57 -13.26 -0.97
CA ALA A 241 -3.29 -13.22 -1.67
C ALA A 241 -2.52 -14.55 -1.53
N ASN A 242 -2.48 -15.11 -0.32
CA ASN A 242 -1.84 -16.40 -0.06
C ASN A 242 -2.50 -17.56 -0.82
N ILE A 243 -3.82 -17.54 -1.00
CA ILE A 243 -4.53 -18.54 -1.81
C ILE A 243 -4.22 -18.33 -3.29
N LEU A 244 -4.28 -17.08 -3.78
CA LEU A 244 -4.00 -16.71 -5.18
C LEU A 244 -2.62 -17.22 -5.63
N VAL A 245 -1.56 -16.95 -4.86
CA VAL A 245 -0.19 -17.35 -5.22
C VAL A 245 0.08 -18.85 -5.16
N ARG A 246 -0.91 -19.65 -4.72
CA ARG A 246 -0.88 -21.12 -4.79
C ARG A 246 -1.62 -21.67 -6.01
N GLN A 247 -2.40 -20.84 -6.72
CA GLN A 247 -3.13 -21.26 -7.91
C GLN A 247 -2.23 -21.17 -9.13
N ARG A 248 -2.00 -22.30 -9.81
CA ARG A 248 -1.26 -22.34 -11.08
C ARG A 248 -2.14 -21.83 -12.22
N LEU A 249 -1.53 -21.18 -13.20
CA LEU A 249 -2.22 -20.72 -14.39
C LEU A 249 -2.15 -21.78 -15.50
N ASP A 250 -3.24 -21.98 -16.24
CA ASP A 250 -3.35 -23.04 -17.25
C ASP A 250 -2.37 -22.88 -18.42
N ASN A 251 -2.07 -21.62 -18.78
CA ASN A 251 -1.17 -21.28 -19.89
C ASN A 251 0.32 -21.47 -19.55
N ASP A 252 0.67 -21.53 -18.26
CA ASP A 252 2.03 -21.78 -17.80
C ASP A 252 2.01 -22.42 -16.40
N LYS A 253 2.25 -23.73 -16.33
CA LYS A 253 2.25 -24.51 -15.08
C LYS A 253 3.33 -24.06 -14.08
N ASN A 254 4.31 -23.27 -14.51
CA ASN A 254 5.34 -22.71 -13.65
C ASN A 254 4.98 -21.32 -13.12
N ARG A 255 3.89 -20.72 -13.60
CA ARG A 255 3.37 -19.45 -13.11
C ARG A 255 2.17 -19.65 -12.19
N VAL A 256 2.12 -18.82 -11.17
CA VAL A 256 1.01 -18.75 -10.22
C VAL A 256 0.30 -17.41 -10.34
N ALA A 257 -0.96 -17.35 -9.94
CA ALA A 257 -1.71 -16.11 -9.89
C ALA A 257 -1.15 -15.14 -8.84
N ALA A 258 -1.55 -13.88 -8.93
CA ALA A 258 -1.17 -12.81 -8.01
C ALA A 258 -2.30 -11.80 -7.84
N PRO A 259 -2.31 -11.02 -6.74
CA PRO A 259 -3.27 -9.94 -6.54
C PRO A 259 -3.17 -8.84 -7.61
N CYS A 260 -4.30 -8.25 -8.00
CA CYS A 260 -4.36 -7.32 -9.14
C CYS A 260 -4.47 -5.84 -8.74
N PHE A 261 -5.05 -5.54 -7.57
CA PHE A 261 -5.32 -4.17 -7.08
C PHE A 261 -6.15 -3.33 -8.06
N ASN A 262 -7.02 -3.97 -8.86
CA ASN A 262 -7.87 -3.23 -9.77
C ASN A 262 -9.00 -2.50 -9.01
N TYR A 263 -9.53 -1.45 -9.63
CA TYR A 263 -10.81 -0.88 -9.21
C TYR A 263 -11.91 -1.95 -9.27
N TYR A 264 -12.87 -1.88 -8.36
CA TYR A 264 -14.07 -2.72 -8.39
C TYR A 264 -15.30 -1.87 -8.09
N PRO A 265 -16.43 -2.02 -8.82
CA PRO A 265 -16.64 -2.94 -9.93
C PRO A 265 -16.16 -2.38 -11.28
N LEU A 266 -15.66 -3.28 -12.14
CA LEU A 266 -15.36 -2.99 -13.53
C LEU A 266 -16.39 -3.65 -14.43
N LYS A 267 -16.75 -2.96 -15.51
CA LYS A 267 -17.52 -3.52 -16.63
C LYS A 267 -16.66 -4.53 -17.39
N ASP A 268 -17.30 -5.35 -18.23
CA ASP A 268 -16.59 -6.30 -19.11
C ASP A 268 -15.61 -5.60 -20.08
N ASP A 269 -15.85 -4.32 -20.43
CA ASP A 269 -14.94 -3.52 -21.26
C ASP A 269 -13.77 -2.88 -20.47
N GLY A 270 -13.65 -3.20 -19.18
CA GLY A 270 -12.59 -2.71 -18.29
C GLY A 270 -12.78 -1.26 -17.81
N LYS A 271 -13.92 -0.63 -18.09
CA LYS A 271 -14.25 0.70 -17.56
C LYS A 271 -14.84 0.61 -16.15
N PRO A 272 -14.64 1.63 -15.30
CA PRO A 272 -15.28 1.67 -14.00
C PRO A 272 -16.80 1.71 -14.14
N GLU A 273 -17.47 0.99 -13.27
CA GLU A 273 -18.86 1.30 -12.92
C GLU A 273 -18.90 2.47 -11.92
N ASN A 274 -20.11 2.91 -11.56
CA ASN A 274 -20.25 3.88 -10.50
C ASN A 274 -19.68 3.32 -9.18
N PRO A 275 -18.99 4.14 -8.37
CA PRO A 275 -18.49 3.71 -7.08
C PRO A 275 -19.63 3.21 -6.21
N LEU A 276 -19.49 1.99 -5.70
CA LEU A 276 -20.45 1.41 -4.78
C LEU A 276 -20.38 2.12 -3.44
N SER A 277 -21.52 2.30 -2.77
CA SER A 277 -21.53 2.74 -1.38
C SER A 277 -20.83 1.70 -0.48
N PRO A 278 -20.37 2.08 0.74
CA PRO A 278 -19.70 1.15 1.63
C PRO A 278 -20.52 -0.13 1.91
N ARG A 279 -21.84 0.03 2.08
CA ARG A 279 -22.75 -1.09 2.35
C ARG A 279 -22.89 -2.02 1.15
N GLU A 280 -23.03 -1.46 -0.05
CA GLU A 280 -23.10 -2.24 -1.28
C GLU A 280 -21.79 -2.98 -1.55
N LEU A 281 -20.65 -2.31 -1.38
CA LEU A 281 -19.33 -2.91 -1.58
C LEU A 281 -19.07 -4.04 -0.57
N TYR A 282 -19.44 -3.87 0.69
CA TYR A 282 -19.41 -4.95 1.69
C TYR A 282 -20.31 -6.14 1.31
N THR A 283 -21.54 -5.87 0.86
CA THR A 283 -22.46 -6.94 0.41
C THR A 283 -21.88 -7.68 -0.78
N ARG A 284 -21.28 -6.97 -1.74
CA ARG A 284 -20.58 -7.57 -2.88
C ARG A 284 -19.38 -8.41 -2.44
N LEU A 285 -18.56 -7.90 -1.52
CA LEU A 285 -17.43 -8.67 -0.97
C LEU A 285 -17.89 -10.00 -0.36
N CYS A 286 -18.96 -9.99 0.44
CA CYS A 286 -19.54 -11.22 1.01
C CYS A 286 -20.00 -12.21 -0.08
N GLN A 287 -20.66 -11.72 -1.14
CA GLN A 287 -21.10 -12.54 -2.26
C GLN A 287 -19.91 -13.13 -3.04
N LEU A 288 -18.88 -12.34 -3.29
CA LEU A 288 -17.68 -12.77 -3.99
C LEU A 288 -16.95 -13.89 -3.23
N VAL A 289 -16.82 -13.78 -1.91
CA VAL A 289 -16.23 -14.86 -1.09
C VAL A 289 -17.08 -16.12 -1.17
N ALA A 290 -18.42 -16.00 -1.08
CA ALA A 290 -19.31 -17.16 -1.25
C ALA A 290 -19.14 -17.84 -2.62
N ASN A 291 -18.99 -17.06 -3.69
CA ASN A 291 -18.74 -17.59 -5.02
C ASN A 291 -17.38 -18.29 -5.14
N ALA A 292 -16.34 -17.76 -4.49
CA ALA A 292 -15.03 -18.40 -4.43
C ALA A 292 -15.06 -19.74 -3.66
N ILE A 293 -15.84 -19.83 -2.57
CA ILE A 293 -16.06 -21.09 -1.83
C ILE A 293 -16.66 -22.15 -2.76
N LEU A 294 -17.70 -21.81 -3.53
CA LEU A 294 -18.35 -22.74 -4.46
C LEU A 294 -17.41 -23.19 -5.60
N ALA A 295 -16.46 -22.34 -5.98
CA ALA A 295 -15.45 -22.62 -7.00
C ALA A 295 -14.27 -23.44 -6.47
N SER A 296 -14.08 -23.54 -5.16
CA SER A 296 -12.91 -24.14 -4.55
C SER A 296 -12.87 -25.67 -4.74
N PRO A 297 -11.75 -26.25 -5.23
CA PRO A 297 -11.66 -27.67 -5.55
C PRO A 297 -11.42 -28.56 -4.32
N THR A 298 -10.79 -28.03 -3.27
CA THR A 298 -10.36 -28.76 -2.07
C THR A 298 -11.11 -28.30 -0.83
N ASP A 299 -11.35 -29.21 0.12
CA ASP A 299 -12.06 -28.88 1.35
C ASP A 299 -11.28 -27.92 2.25
N ASP A 300 -9.95 -28.04 2.35
CA ASP A 300 -9.08 -27.10 3.09
C ASP A 300 -9.25 -25.64 2.62
N MET A 301 -9.41 -25.45 1.30
CA MET A 301 -9.61 -24.12 0.71
C MET A 301 -11.02 -23.61 0.98
N LYS A 302 -12.05 -24.47 0.88
CA LYS A 302 -13.42 -24.12 1.25
C LYS A 302 -13.50 -23.72 2.71
N GLU A 303 -12.80 -24.44 3.59
CA GLU A 303 -12.73 -24.13 5.02
C GLU A 303 -12.07 -22.78 5.24
N SER A 304 -10.89 -22.54 4.64
CA SER A 304 -10.17 -21.27 4.76
C SER A 304 -11.02 -20.07 4.29
N LEU A 305 -11.71 -20.20 3.16
CA LEU A 305 -12.59 -19.16 2.64
C LEU A 305 -13.89 -19.02 3.45
N SER A 306 -14.39 -20.11 4.05
CA SER A 306 -15.55 -20.05 4.95
C SER A 306 -15.20 -19.33 6.25
N GLN A 307 -14.04 -19.61 6.84
CA GLN A 307 -13.52 -18.89 8.00
C GLN A 307 -13.38 -17.40 7.68
N MET A 308 -12.86 -17.04 6.51
CA MET A 308 -12.80 -15.65 6.04
C MET A 308 -14.18 -15.02 5.91
N ARG A 309 -15.14 -15.70 5.26
CA ARG A 309 -16.52 -15.21 5.10
C ARG A 309 -17.17 -14.94 6.45
N ASP A 310 -17.03 -15.87 7.38
CA ASP A 310 -17.64 -15.77 8.70
C ASP A 310 -16.96 -14.66 9.50
N TYR A 311 -15.63 -14.49 9.38
CA TYR A 311 -14.91 -13.34 9.94
C TYR A 311 -15.41 -12.01 9.37
N ILE A 312 -15.56 -11.88 8.05
CA ILE A 312 -16.11 -10.67 7.42
C ILE A 312 -17.50 -10.38 8.00
N ARG A 313 -18.37 -11.39 8.09
CA ARG A 313 -19.74 -11.21 8.62
C ARG A 313 -19.79 -10.82 10.09
N ASP A 314 -18.90 -11.38 10.90
CA ASP A 314 -18.98 -11.25 12.35
C ASP A 314 -18.16 -10.09 12.90
N LYS A 315 -17.04 -9.75 12.26
CA LYS A 315 -16.06 -8.78 12.77
C LYS A 315 -16.00 -7.50 11.96
N ILE A 316 -16.22 -7.58 10.64
CA ILE A 316 -16.28 -6.39 9.79
C ILE A 316 -17.74 -5.92 9.75
N ARG A 317 -17.97 -4.67 10.15
CA ARG A 317 -19.32 -4.10 10.13
C ARG A 317 -19.42 -3.10 8.97
N PRO A 318 -20.31 -3.31 7.99
CA PRO A 318 -20.78 -2.20 7.19
C PRO A 318 -21.61 -1.35 8.15
N GLU A 319 -21.11 -0.17 8.48
CA GLU A 319 -21.86 0.78 9.30
C GLU A 319 -23.27 1.04 8.72
N PRO A 320 -24.24 1.46 9.56
CA PRO A 320 -25.62 1.69 9.15
C PRO A 320 -25.79 2.61 7.93
#